data_AF-A0A7X5Y0M3-F1
#
_entry.id   AF-A0A7X5Y0M3-F1
#
_cell.length_a   1.000
_cell.length_b   1.000
_cell.length_c   1.000
_cell.angle_alpha   90.00
_cell.angle_beta   90.00
_cell.angle_gamma   90.00
#
_symmetry.space_group_name_H-M   'P 1'
#
loop_
_entity.id
_entity.type
_entity.pdbx_description
1 polymer ?
#
loop_
_entity_poly.entity_id
_entity_poly.type
_entity_poly.pdbx_seq_one_letter_code
_entity_poly.pdbx_strand_id
1 'polypeptide(L)'
;MSIKLVAAAAVSLLALASPVLAQDRNLAAREIMTGSYATAEQKLLDQMRFDQRPELQLNLAAIYYATGRVDEARALYRDVLQKDDVLMTVTTDRVAGSHAIAQTGLRYLSQRQTIASR
;
A
#
# COMPACT_ATOMS: atom_id res chain seq x y z
N MET A 1 -9.58 48.06 52.18
CA MET A 1 -9.45 46.60 52.45
C MET A 1 -9.49 45.90 51.10
N SER A 2 -8.39 45.25 50.73
CA SER A 2 -8.03 44.87 49.37
C SER A 2 -8.68 43.56 48.91
N ILE A 3 -9.31 43.57 47.73
CA ILE A 3 -9.80 42.37 47.03
C ILE A 3 -8.60 41.67 46.38
N LYS A 4 -8.32 40.43 46.79
CA LYS A 4 -7.29 39.59 46.17
C LYS A 4 -7.87 38.92 44.92
N LEU A 5 -7.43 39.36 43.75
CA LEU A 5 -7.55 38.62 42.50
C LEU A 5 -6.57 37.44 42.54
N VAL A 6 -7.08 36.21 42.65
CA VAL A 6 -6.28 35.01 42.44
C VAL A 6 -6.31 34.70 40.95
N ALA A 7 -5.15 34.90 40.33
CA ALA A 7 -4.89 34.60 38.94
C ALA A 7 -4.87 33.08 38.68
N ALA A 8 -5.51 32.72 37.56
CA ALA A 8 -5.04 31.79 36.54
C ALA A 8 -4.40 30.46 36.99
N ALA A 9 -5.13 29.38 36.72
CA ALA A 9 -4.54 28.18 36.12
C ALA A 9 -5.59 27.54 35.22
N ALA A 10 -5.68 28.05 33.98
CA ALA A 10 -6.40 27.34 32.92
C ALA A 10 -5.69 26.00 32.71
N VAL A 11 -6.40 24.91 32.97
CA VAL A 11 -5.94 23.55 32.67
C VAL A 11 -5.87 23.45 31.15
N SER A 12 -4.67 23.65 30.60
CA SER A 12 -4.37 23.40 29.20
C SER A 12 -4.63 21.92 28.92
N LEU A 13 -5.80 21.62 28.37
CA LEU A 13 -6.12 20.30 27.85
C LEU A 13 -5.07 19.93 26.79
N LEU A 14 -4.27 18.91 27.12
CA LEU A 14 -3.38 18.23 26.20
C LEU A 14 -4.16 17.75 24.98
N ALA A 15 -4.08 18.48 23.87
CA ALA A 15 -4.21 17.89 22.56
C ALA A 15 -2.78 17.62 22.06
N LEU A 16 -2.18 16.52 22.52
CA LEU A 16 -1.10 15.92 21.75
C LEU A 16 -1.74 15.54 20.41
N ALA A 17 -1.50 16.35 19.39
CA ALA A 17 -1.72 15.93 18.01
C ALA A 17 -0.74 14.78 17.79
N SER A 18 -1.14 13.56 18.16
CA SER A 18 -0.43 12.37 17.73
C SER A 18 -0.33 12.52 16.22
N PRO A 19 0.87 12.51 15.62
CA PRO A 19 0.93 12.35 14.19
C PRO A 19 0.15 11.07 13.96
N VAL A 20 -0.99 11.18 13.25
CA VAL A 20 -1.54 10.04 12.54
C VAL A 20 -0.31 9.46 11.86
N LEU A 21 0.12 8.29 12.34
CA LEU A 21 1.18 7.55 11.69
C LEU A 21 0.71 7.48 10.25
N ALA A 22 1.34 8.28 9.39
CA ALA A 22 1.21 8.12 7.97
C ALA A 22 1.78 6.72 7.75
N GLN A 23 0.91 5.71 7.84
CA GLN A 23 1.26 4.33 7.58
C GLN A 23 2.04 4.38 6.29
N ASP A 24 3.29 3.94 6.35
CA ASP A 24 4.27 4.14 5.31
C ASP A 24 3.65 3.69 3.98
N ARG A 25 3.15 4.65 3.18
CA ARG A 25 2.52 4.37 1.89
C ARG A 25 3.54 3.71 0.96
N ASN A 26 4.83 3.83 1.29
CA ASN A 26 5.93 3.20 0.57
C ASN A 26 6.40 1.90 1.25
N LEU A 27 5.53 1.19 1.98
CA LEU A 27 5.88 -0.08 2.60
C LEU A 27 6.48 -1.04 1.55
N ALA A 28 7.67 -1.56 1.86
CA ALA A 28 8.47 -2.45 1.01
C ALA A 28 8.98 -1.83 -0.32
N ALA A 29 8.73 -0.55 -0.59
CA ALA A 29 9.15 0.09 -1.85
C ALA A 29 10.67 0.04 -2.05
N ARG A 30 11.44 0.29 -0.97
CA ARG A 30 12.91 0.21 -1.02
C ARG A 30 13.37 -1.19 -1.39
N GLU A 31 12.85 -2.21 -0.72
CA GLU A 31 13.20 -3.60 -0.96
C GLU A 31 12.80 -4.05 -2.37
N ILE A 32 11.66 -3.61 -2.90
CA ILE A 32 11.26 -3.85 -4.28
C ILE A 32 12.26 -3.21 -5.24
N MET A 33 12.63 -1.94 -5.02
CA MET A 33 13.59 -1.23 -5.89
C MET A 33 15.00 -1.85 -5.85
N THR A 34 15.42 -2.42 -4.73
CA THR A 34 16.72 -3.08 -4.59
C THR A 34 16.69 -4.57 -4.93
N GLY A 35 15.54 -5.10 -5.40
CA GLY A 35 15.37 -6.52 -5.74
C GLY A 35 15.36 -7.47 -4.54
N SER A 36 15.23 -6.95 -3.31
CA SER A 36 15.15 -7.71 -2.07
C SER A 36 13.75 -8.28 -1.85
N TYR A 37 13.26 -9.06 -2.82
CA TYR A 37 11.87 -9.50 -2.92
C TYR A 37 11.40 -10.36 -1.74
N ALA A 38 12.26 -11.21 -1.18
CA ALA A 38 11.90 -12.03 -0.02
C ALA A 38 11.56 -11.16 1.21
N THR A 39 12.38 -10.14 1.48
CA THR A 39 12.13 -9.18 2.57
C THR A 39 10.90 -8.34 2.29
N ALA A 40 10.72 -7.89 1.04
CA ALA A 40 9.55 -7.13 0.63
C ALA A 40 8.25 -7.93 0.84
N GLU A 41 8.24 -9.18 0.41
CA GLU A 41 7.10 -10.09 0.57
C GLU A 41 6.74 -10.29 2.04
N GLN A 42 7.72 -10.60 2.90
CA GLN A 42 7.46 -10.77 4.34
C GLN A 42 6.82 -9.52 4.95
N LYS A 43 7.37 -8.33 4.65
CA LYS A 43 6.80 -7.06 5.13
C LYS A 43 5.36 -6.84 4.68
N LEU A 44 5.05 -7.14 3.41
CA LEU A 44 3.70 -6.99 2.88
C LEU A 44 2.73 -7.99 3.51
N LEU A 45 3.14 -9.26 3.64
CA LEU A 45 2.32 -10.30 4.26
C LEU A 45 2.02 -9.98 5.72
N ASP A 46 3.02 -9.52 6.49
CA ASP A 46 2.82 -9.10 7.87
C ASP A 46 1.83 -7.94 7.99
N GLN A 47 1.93 -6.93 7.14
CA GLN A 47 0.98 -5.82 7.11
C GLN A 47 -0.43 -6.27 6.71
N MET A 48 -0.54 -7.19 5.75
CA MET A 48 -1.81 -7.71 5.25
C MET A 48 -2.62 -8.51 6.28
N ARG A 49 -2.01 -8.88 7.43
CA ARG A 49 -2.72 -9.46 8.58
C ARG A 49 -3.61 -8.44 9.27
N PHE A 50 -3.32 -7.15 9.12
CA PHE A 50 -4.02 -6.05 9.78
C PHE A 50 -4.84 -5.21 8.79
N ASP A 51 -4.34 -5.02 7.57
CA ASP A 51 -4.97 -4.20 6.55
C ASP A 51 -4.82 -4.82 5.16
N GLN A 52 -5.93 -5.10 4.48
CA GLN A 52 -5.95 -5.69 3.14
C GLN A 52 -6.29 -4.65 2.06
N ARG A 53 -5.69 -3.46 2.17
CA ARG A 53 -5.83 -2.41 1.16
C ARG A 53 -5.27 -2.82 -0.20
N PRO A 54 -5.86 -2.35 -1.32
CA PRO A 54 -5.45 -2.78 -2.65
C PRO A 54 -3.97 -2.53 -2.97
N GLU A 55 -3.34 -1.52 -2.36
CA GLU A 55 -1.93 -1.17 -2.59
C GLU A 55 -0.98 -2.32 -2.22
N LEU A 56 -1.22 -2.96 -1.06
CA LEU A 56 -0.38 -4.05 -0.57
C LEU A 56 -0.51 -5.27 -1.47
N GLN A 57 -1.72 -5.57 -1.92
CA GLN A 57 -2.00 -6.68 -2.85
C GLN A 57 -1.36 -6.43 -4.22
N LEU A 58 -1.42 -5.20 -4.74
CA LEU A 58 -0.80 -4.83 -6.02
C LEU A 58 0.73 -4.94 -5.96
N ASN A 59 1.34 -4.48 -4.86
CA ASN A 59 2.79 -4.61 -4.65
C ASN A 59 3.21 -6.07 -4.50
N LEU A 60 2.43 -6.87 -3.76
CA LEU A 60 2.69 -8.30 -3.62
C LEU A 60 2.51 -9.04 -4.96
N ALA A 61 1.52 -8.68 -5.76
CA ALA A 61 1.33 -9.23 -7.11
C ALA A 61 2.53 -8.94 -8.02
N ALA A 62 3.10 -7.73 -7.94
CA ALA A 62 4.30 -7.38 -8.69
C ALA A 62 5.52 -8.23 -8.27
N ILE A 63 5.68 -8.48 -6.97
CA ILE A 63 6.73 -9.37 -6.45
C ILE A 63 6.51 -10.81 -6.91
N TYR A 64 5.28 -11.32 -6.85
CA TYR A 64 4.94 -12.67 -7.29
C TYR A 64 5.24 -12.85 -8.77
N TYR A 65 4.88 -11.87 -9.61
CA TYR A 65 5.29 -11.88 -11.00
C TYR A 65 6.82 -11.87 -11.16
N ALA A 66 7.54 -10.99 -10.47
CA ALA A 66 8.99 -10.88 -10.56
C ALA A 66 9.74 -12.15 -10.10
N THR A 67 9.08 -12.98 -9.29
CA THR A 67 9.62 -14.23 -8.74
C THR A 67 9.06 -15.49 -9.43
N GLY A 68 8.35 -15.35 -10.55
CA GLY A 68 7.84 -16.47 -11.35
C GLY A 68 6.54 -17.10 -10.84
N ARG A 69 5.95 -16.56 -9.78
CA ARG A 69 4.67 -16.98 -9.17
C ARG A 69 3.49 -16.32 -9.87
N VAL A 70 3.32 -16.66 -11.15
CA VAL A 70 2.39 -15.96 -12.05
C VAL A 70 0.93 -16.18 -11.67
N ASP A 71 0.58 -17.36 -11.17
CA ASP A 71 -0.79 -17.69 -10.81
C ASP A 71 -1.24 -16.95 -9.55
N GLU A 72 -0.35 -16.84 -8.57
CA GLU A 72 -0.56 -16.07 -7.35
C GLU A 72 -0.65 -14.57 -7.64
N ALA A 73 0.20 -14.05 -8.54
CA ALA A 73 0.08 -12.67 -9.01
C ALA A 73 -1.28 -12.41 -9.66
N ARG A 74 -1.75 -13.34 -10.50
CA ARG A 74 -3.07 -13.25 -11.16
C ARG A 74 -4.21 -13.25 -10.15
N ALA A 75 -4.13 -14.10 -9.13
CA ALA A 75 -5.13 -14.15 -8.06
C ALA A 75 -5.22 -12.80 -7.34
N LEU A 76 -4.09 -12.23 -6.92
CA LEU A 76 -4.05 -10.93 -6.24
C LEU A 76 -4.62 -9.78 -7.09
N TYR A 77 -4.30 -9.74 -8.40
CA TYR A 77 -4.91 -8.74 -9.28
C TYR A 77 -6.43 -8.91 -9.38
N ARG A 78 -6.95 -10.14 -9.39
CA ARG A 78 -8.39 -10.38 -9.40
C ARG A 78 -9.06 -9.98 -8.09
N ASP A 79 -8.40 -10.22 -6.96
CA ASP A 79 -8.91 -9.83 -5.65
C ASP A 79 -9.03 -8.30 -5.51
N VAL A 80 -8.08 -7.55 -6.07
CA VAL A 80 -8.15 -6.08 -6.12
C VAL A 80 -9.39 -5.59 -6.86
N LEU A 81 -9.81 -6.29 -7.92
CA LEU A 81 -11.03 -5.94 -8.67
C LEU A 81 -12.33 -6.21 -7.91
N GLN A 82 -12.28 -6.92 -6.78
CA GLN A 82 -13.43 -7.15 -5.89
C GLN A 82 -13.52 -6.11 -4.76
N LYS A 83 -12.58 -5.16 -4.69
CA LYS A 83 -12.53 -4.09 -3.68
C LYS A 83 -12.94 -2.76 -4.32
N ASP A 84 -13.10 -1.73 -3.49
CA ASP A 84 -13.30 -0.37 -3.97
C ASP A 84 -12.12 0.09 -4.85
N ASP A 85 -12.42 0.85 -5.90
CA ASP A 85 -11.40 1.47 -6.72
C ASP A 85 -10.80 2.67 -5.97
N VAL A 86 -9.49 2.61 -5.72
CA VAL A 86 -8.78 3.59 -4.89
C VAL A 86 -7.73 4.28 -5.75
N LEU A 87 -7.72 5.62 -5.74
CA LEU A 87 -6.68 6.40 -6.41
C LEU A 87 -5.33 6.22 -5.70
N MET A 88 -4.32 5.92 -6.51
CA MET A 88 -2.96 5.63 -6.06
C MET A 88 -1.94 6.42 -6.86
N THR A 89 -0.87 6.81 -6.20
CA THR A 89 0.34 7.31 -6.85
C THR A 89 1.10 6.14 -7.44
N VAL A 90 1.26 6.11 -8.76
CA VAL A 90 2.03 5.08 -9.48
C VAL A 90 3.47 5.56 -9.69
N THR A 91 3.62 6.82 -10.10
CA THR A 91 4.89 7.56 -10.19
C THR A 91 4.65 9.00 -9.72
N THR A 92 5.71 9.80 -9.57
CA THR A 92 5.63 11.20 -9.10
C THR A 92 4.60 12.04 -9.87
N ASP A 93 4.44 11.78 -11.16
CA ASP A 93 3.60 12.50 -12.12
C ASP A 93 2.33 11.73 -12.52
N ARG A 94 2.13 10.51 -12.02
CA ARG A 94 1.06 9.62 -12.46
C ARG A 94 0.26 9.07 -11.30
N VAL A 95 -1.05 9.29 -11.39
CA VAL A 95 -2.05 8.63 -10.56
C VAL A 95 -2.88 7.66 -11.38
N ALA A 96 -3.35 6.58 -10.76
CA ALA A 96 -4.29 5.64 -11.36
C ALA A 96 -5.16 5.00 -10.27
N GLY A 97 -6.36 4.54 -10.64
CA GLY A 97 -7.17 3.68 -9.78
C GLY A 97 -6.55 2.30 -9.61
N SER A 98 -6.75 1.68 -8.44
CA SER A 98 -6.32 0.31 -8.13
C SER A 98 -6.85 -0.69 -9.16
N HIS A 99 -8.06 -0.49 -9.68
CA HIS A 99 -8.64 -1.34 -10.72
C HIS A 99 -7.89 -1.21 -12.04
N ALA A 100 -7.54 0.02 -12.45
CA ALA A 100 -6.80 0.26 -13.68
C ALA A 100 -5.39 -0.36 -13.63
N ILE A 101 -4.75 -0.32 -12.45
CA ILE A 101 -3.45 -0.97 -12.21
C ILE A 101 -3.61 -2.50 -12.30
N ALA A 102 -4.60 -3.08 -11.62
CA ALA A 102 -4.86 -4.52 -11.63
C ALA A 102 -5.17 -5.06 -13.05
N GLN A 103 -6.02 -4.38 -13.81
CA GLN A 103 -6.34 -4.73 -15.19
C GLN A 103 -5.10 -4.66 -16.10
N THR A 104 -4.23 -3.68 -15.86
CA THR A 104 -2.96 -3.57 -16.60
C THR A 104 -2.03 -4.75 -16.27
N GLY A 105 -1.92 -5.12 -14.99
CA GLY A 105 -1.22 -6.32 -14.55
C GLY A 105 -1.74 -7.58 -15.22
N LEU A 106 -3.05 -7.84 -15.19
CA LEU A 106 -3.68 -9.00 -15.81
C LEU A 106 -3.40 -9.09 -17.33
N ARG A 107 -3.56 -7.97 -18.05
CA ARG A 107 -3.26 -7.93 -19.49
C ARG A 107 -1.81 -8.27 -19.77
N TYR A 108 -0.89 -7.76 -18.96
CA TYR A 108 0.53 -8.03 -19.08
C TYR A 108 0.86 -9.51 -18.83
N LEU A 109 0.27 -10.13 -17.79
CA LEU A 109 0.43 -11.56 -17.52
C LEU A 109 -0.09 -12.42 -18.69
N SER A 110 -1.26 -12.09 -19.24
CA SER A 110 -1.84 -12.82 -20.38
C SER A 110 -0.94 -12.76 -21.62
N GLN A 111 -0.39 -11.58 -21.95
CA GLN A 111 0.51 -11.42 -23.09
C GLN A 111 1.79 -12.25 -22.94
N ARG A 112 2.39 -12.25 -21.74
CA ARG A 112 3.58 -13.05 -21.44
C ARG A 112 3.32 -14.56 -21.59
N GLN A 113 2.17 -15.04 -21.12
CA GLN A 113 1.77 -16.43 -21.27
C GLN A 113 1.61 -16.84 -22.73
N THR A 114 0.99 -16.01 -23.56
CA THR A 114 0.84 -16.28 -24.99
C THR A 114 2.19 -16.34 -25.70
N ILE A 115 3.15 -15.49 -25.32
CA ILE A 115 4.50 -15.52 -25.91
C ILE A 115 5.25 -16.79 -25.50
N ALA A 116 5.16 -17.19 -24.23
CA ALA A 116 5.85 -18.38 -23.71
C ALA A 116 5.29 -19.72 -24.21
N SER A 117 4.08 -19.72 -24.77
CA SER A 117 3.41 -20.93 -25.32
C SER A 117 3.54 -21.07 -26.83
N ARG A 118 4.24 -20.14 -27.50
CA ARG A 118 4.63 -20.23 -28.91
C ARG A 118 6.02 -20.83 -29.04
#